data_AF-A0A4R2ZUS8-F1
#
_entry.id   AF-A0A4R2ZUS8-F1
#
_cell.length_a   1.000
_cell.length_b   1.000
_cell.length_c   1.000
_cell.angle_alpha   90.00
_cell.angle_beta   90.00
_cell.angle_gamma   90.00
#
_symmetry.space_group_name_H-M   'P 1'
#
loop_
_entity.id
_entity.type
_entity.pdbx_description
1 polymer ?
#
loop_
_entity_poly.entity_id
_entity_poly.type
_entity_poly.pdbx_seq_one_letter_code
_entity_poly.pdbx_strand_id
1 'polypeptide(L)'
;MSFNESAKKGPGWLRIGGEPLNVFGLARSRMDGSSICCSNGPFRFALTNTAGQIAPNAAAADLLAHLPSSSFSTAAEALKTANIVLWEQKFSSAAKLLQLDDFDLADLIADHLDSPTSWLASAFFADGGAKHMLQVIEDLNCGPWRGWIRPTTDFFWHVGRDRIQPLRLEDGLLRSASSVSVSVEFSASSISRALRRRLLLPNMFMAFLVLSILPGIRALGGCRQTVYLPLMRYLAAIAVARSGDRTLLGDLRKDEGPSLWGHRVLRPVDADAFPEMERWTTVENLLAAYSEMPLILASGDLASFTGDTIWGSMSSSLNSGTIGPASLEWVWSGFA
;
A
#
# COMPACT_ATOMS: atom_id res chain seq x y z
N MET A 1 3.23 0.96 8.24
CA MET A 1 4.24 0.20 7.48
C MET A 1 5.52 0.02 8.33
N SER A 2 6.13 -1.17 8.31
CA SER A 2 7.42 -1.44 9.00
C SER A 2 8.60 -0.83 8.25
N PHE A 3 9.70 -0.49 8.94
CA PHE A 3 10.97 -0.13 8.28
C PHE A 3 11.56 -1.28 7.45
N ASN A 4 11.30 -2.52 7.89
CA ASN A 4 11.83 -3.74 7.30
C ASN A 4 10.70 -4.60 6.72
N GLU A 5 10.78 -4.90 5.43
CA GLU A 5 10.01 -5.96 4.76
C GLU A 5 10.72 -7.30 4.87
N SER A 6 12.05 -7.30 4.66
CA SER A 6 12.93 -8.45 4.83
C SER A 6 14.36 -7.95 5.13
N ALA A 7 15.33 -8.86 5.25
CA ALA A 7 16.72 -8.48 5.53
C ALA A 7 17.22 -7.44 4.51
N LYS A 8 17.54 -6.24 5.01
CA LYS A 8 18.03 -5.10 4.23
C LYS A 8 17.11 -4.66 3.08
N LYS A 9 15.80 -4.76 3.31
CA LYS A 9 14.76 -4.40 2.35
C LYS A 9 13.58 -3.78 3.07
N GLY A 10 12.98 -2.76 2.48
CA GLY A 10 11.86 -2.01 3.02
C GLY A 10 12.18 -0.51 3.05
N PRO A 11 11.27 0.34 3.55
CA PRO A 11 11.42 1.79 3.49
C PRO A 11 12.58 2.34 4.33
N GLY A 12 13.17 1.53 5.23
CA GLY A 12 14.40 1.88 5.94
C GLY A 12 15.70 1.62 5.16
N TRP A 13 15.63 1.03 3.96
CA TRP A 13 16.78 0.60 3.19
C TRP A 13 16.74 1.10 1.75
N LEU A 14 17.90 1.49 1.23
CA LEU A 14 18.07 1.87 -0.17
C LEU A 14 19.38 1.25 -0.69
N ARG A 15 19.34 0.59 -1.84
CA ARG A 15 20.57 0.07 -2.48
C ARG A 15 21.18 1.18 -3.33
N ILE A 16 22.44 1.50 -3.10
CA ILE A 16 23.18 2.52 -3.82
C ILE A 16 24.62 2.04 -4.03
N GLY A 17 25.08 2.03 -5.27
CA GLY A 17 26.44 1.58 -5.60
C GLY A 17 26.62 0.10 -5.26
N GLY A 18 25.59 -0.70 -5.49
CA GLY A 18 25.57 -2.15 -5.20
C GLY A 18 25.44 -2.52 -3.72
N GLU A 19 25.49 -1.59 -2.77
CA GLU A 19 25.37 -1.88 -1.33
C GLU A 19 24.00 -1.45 -0.77
N PRO A 20 23.33 -2.26 0.07
CA PRO A 20 22.16 -1.83 0.82
C PRO A 20 22.54 -0.91 2.00
N LEU A 21 22.08 0.32 1.97
CA LEU A 21 22.31 1.36 2.97
C LEU A 21 21.06 1.61 3.81
N ASN A 22 21.27 1.84 5.10
CA ASN A 22 20.21 2.24 6.03
C ASN A 22 19.94 3.74 5.85
N VAL A 23 18.72 4.07 5.43
CA VAL A 23 18.33 5.42 5.01
C VAL A 23 18.56 6.46 6.12
N PHE A 24 18.27 6.07 7.36
CA PHE A 24 18.26 6.95 8.53
C PHE A 24 19.37 6.64 9.56
N GLY A 25 20.26 5.68 9.26
CA GLY A 25 21.31 5.26 10.19
C GLY A 25 20.80 4.66 11.50
N LEU A 26 19.60 4.06 11.51
CA LEU A 26 18.98 3.54 12.73
C LEU A 26 19.59 2.21 13.17
N ALA A 27 19.74 2.01 14.48
CA ALA A 27 20.05 0.69 15.02
C ALA A 27 18.98 -0.34 14.62
N ARG A 28 19.39 -1.61 14.42
CA ARG A 28 18.50 -2.70 14.03
C ARG A 28 17.29 -2.86 14.96
N SER A 29 17.50 -2.76 16.28
CA SER A 29 16.43 -2.83 17.27
C SER A 29 15.36 -1.76 17.08
N ARG A 30 15.74 -0.55 16.64
CA ARG A 30 14.79 0.54 16.35
C ARG A 30 14.04 0.28 15.04
N MET A 31 14.72 -0.21 14.00
CA MET A 31 14.06 -0.56 12.73
C MET A 31 13.06 -1.72 12.89
N ASP A 32 13.44 -2.78 13.60
CA ASP A 32 12.58 -3.96 13.83
C ASP A 32 11.40 -3.63 14.76
N GLY A 33 11.59 -2.69 15.70
CA GLY A 33 10.59 -2.33 16.69
C GLY A 33 9.65 -1.18 16.31
N SER A 34 9.86 -0.52 15.16
CA SER A 34 9.16 0.72 14.80
C SER A 34 8.44 0.68 13.45
N SER A 35 7.42 1.52 13.30
CA SER A 35 6.71 1.78 12.04
C SER A 35 7.05 3.17 11.53
N ILE A 36 7.14 3.33 10.19
CA ILE A 36 7.53 4.61 9.57
C ILE A 36 6.52 5.74 9.81
N CYS A 37 5.26 5.38 10.08
CA CYS A 37 4.15 6.31 10.31
C CYS A 37 4.08 6.81 11.77
N CYS A 38 4.86 6.23 12.68
CA CYS A 38 4.81 6.57 14.10
C CYS A 38 5.67 7.81 14.39
N SER A 39 5.16 8.71 15.25
CA SER A 39 5.85 9.93 15.67
C SER A 39 6.89 9.67 16.77
N ASN A 40 7.86 8.79 16.48
CA ASN A 40 9.00 8.49 17.36
C ASN A 40 10.34 8.98 16.81
N GLY A 41 10.31 10.10 16.09
CA GLY A 41 11.48 10.85 15.68
C GLY A 41 12.33 11.36 16.86
N PRO A 42 13.42 12.09 16.57
CA PRO A 42 13.74 12.65 15.26
C PRO A 42 14.28 11.63 14.26
N PHE A 43 14.03 11.88 12.97
CA PHE A 43 14.62 11.17 11.82
C PHE A 43 15.43 12.14 10.96
N ARG A 44 16.61 11.69 10.50
CA ARG A 44 17.52 12.42 9.60
C ARG A 44 18.16 11.44 8.62
N PHE A 45 18.38 11.86 7.38
CA PHE A 45 19.05 11.04 6.39
C PHE A 45 20.53 10.87 6.73
N ALA A 46 21.04 9.64 6.56
CA ALA A 46 22.43 9.31 6.84
C ALA A 46 23.03 8.30 5.86
N LEU A 47 22.23 7.43 5.24
CA LEU A 47 22.68 6.43 4.26
C LEU A 47 23.89 5.60 4.76
N THR A 48 23.73 4.93 5.90
CA THR A 48 24.85 4.21 6.53
C THR A 48 24.98 2.77 6.06
N ASN A 49 26.20 2.27 5.88
CA ASN A 49 26.44 0.83 5.68
C ASN A 49 26.40 0.02 6.97
N THR A 50 26.68 -1.28 6.86
CA THR A 50 26.75 -2.20 8.00
C THR A 50 27.87 -1.90 9.00
N ALA A 51 28.93 -1.21 8.57
CA ALA A 51 30.00 -0.74 9.45
C ALA A 51 29.63 0.59 10.17
N GLY A 52 28.45 1.15 9.90
CA GLY A 52 28.00 2.42 10.47
C GLY A 52 28.63 3.65 9.80
N GLN A 53 29.32 3.49 8.67
CA GLN A 53 29.88 4.60 7.91
C GLN A 53 28.77 5.33 7.16
N ILE A 54 28.67 6.65 7.35
CA ILE A 54 27.76 7.55 6.65
C ILE A 54 28.26 7.73 5.23
N ALA A 55 27.35 7.60 4.25
CA ALA A 55 27.64 7.81 2.83
C ALA A 55 28.95 7.13 2.37
N PRO A 56 29.02 5.78 2.45
CA PRO A 56 30.28 5.03 2.31
C PRO A 56 30.87 5.02 0.88
N ASN A 57 30.12 5.50 -0.12
CA ASN A 57 30.54 5.55 -1.52
C ASN A 57 30.10 6.88 -2.16
N ALA A 58 30.68 7.21 -3.33
CA ALA A 58 30.46 8.49 -3.99
C ALA A 58 28.99 8.73 -4.35
N ALA A 59 28.26 7.71 -4.81
CA ALA A 59 26.84 7.82 -5.14
C ALA A 59 25.98 8.09 -3.89
N ALA A 60 26.30 7.47 -2.75
CA ALA A 60 25.64 7.74 -1.48
C ALA A 60 25.94 9.16 -0.97
N ALA A 61 27.17 9.64 -1.14
CA ALA A 61 27.54 11.01 -0.78
C ALA A 61 26.82 12.04 -1.65
N ASP A 62 26.74 11.80 -2.95
CA ASP A 62 25.99 12.64 -3.89
C ASP A 62 24.50 12.67 -3.53
N LEU A 63 23.86 11.51 -3.35
CA LEU A 63 22.45 11.47 -2.96
C LEU A 63 22.21 12.21 -1.64
N LEU A 64 23.05 11.97 -0.62
CA LEU A 64 22.91 12.62 0.68
C LEU A 64 22.98 14.15 0.58
N ALA A 65 23.79 14.69 -0.34
CA ALA A 65 23.90 16.13 -0.57
C ALA A 65 22.62 16.77 -1.15
N HIS A 66 21.78 15.98 -1.84
CA HIS A 66 20.50 16.42 -2.39
C HIS A 66 19.32 16.22 -1.42
N LEU A 67 19.48 15.40 -0.39
CA LEU A 67 18.42 15.10 0.58
C LEU A 67 18.23 16.24 1.60
N PRO A 68 17.00 16.42 2.13
CA PRO A 68 16.75 17.41 3.19
C PRO A 68 17.62 17.19 4.44
N SER A 69 18.22 18.27 4.94
CA SER A 69 19.06 18.24 6.15
C SER A 69 18.27 18.41 7.46
N SER A 70 16.97 18.72 7.37
CA SER A 70 16.07 18.90 8.51
C SER A 70 15.82 17.60 9.27
N SER A 71 15.36 17.72 10.52
CA SER A 71 14.85 16.59 11.29
C SER A 71 13.35 16.48 11.20
N PHE A 72 12.83 15.26 11.05
CA PHE A 72 11.41 14.98 10.89
C PHE A 72 10.84 14.21 12.08
N SER A 73 9.53 14.38 12.29
CA SER A 73 8.79 13.75 13.38
C SER A 73 8.49 12.27 13.11
N THR A 74 8.28 11.94 11.84
CA THR A 74 8.04 10.58 11.32
C THR A 74 9.00 10.29 10.16
N ALA A 75 9.27 9.01 9.90
CA ALA A 75 10.07 8.63 8.73
C ALA A 75 9.27 8.75 7.43
N ALA A 76 7.96 8.53 7.45
CA ALA A 76 7.08 8.74 6.30
C ALA A 76 7.13 10.19 5.79
N GLU A 77 7.07 11.17 6.70
CA GLU A 77 7.23 12.59 6.39
C GLU A 77 8.59 12.89 5.75
N ALA A 78 9.68 12.36 6.34
CA ALA A 78 11.02 12.53 5.80
C ALA A 78 11.13 12.01 4.36
N LEU A 79 10.62 10.79 4.09
CA LEU A 79 10.64 10.17 2.76
C LEU A 79 9.80 10.96 1.76
N LYS A 80 8.62 11.46 2.16
CA LYS A 80 7.77 12.30 1.31
C LYS A 80 8.46 13.61 0.92
N THR A 81 9.07 14.30 1.88
CA THR A 81 9.82 15.53 1.61
C THR A 81 11.02 15.25 0.72
N ALA A 82 11.76 14.16 0.95
CA ALA A 82 12.88 13.77 0.11
C ALA A 82 12.45 13.49 -1.34
N ASN A 83 11.36 12.76 -1.56
CA ASN A 83 10.87 12.47 -2.90
C ASN A 83 10.50 13.75 -3.67
N ILE A 84 9.88 14.73 -3.00
CA ILE A 84 9.56 16.03 -3.61
C ILE A 84 10.84 16.76 -4.03
N VAL A 85 11.81 16.87 -3.12
CA VAL A 85 13.08 17.57 -3.40
C VAL A 85 13.84 16.90 -4.55
N LEU A 86 13.94 15.57 -4.54
CA LEU A 86 14.59 14.82 -5.61
C LEU A 86 13.85 14.96 -6.94
N TRP A 87 12.51 14.97 -6.92
CA TRP A 87 11.72 15.16 -8.13
C TRP A 87 11.97 16.53 -8.75
N GLU A 88 11.87 17.60 -7.97
CA GLU A 88 12.08 18.98 -8.45
C GLU A 88 13.49 19.21 -9.01
N GLN A 89 14.50 18.52 -8.46
CA GLN A 89 15.88 18.67 -8.88
C GLN A 89 16.25 17.81 -10.11
N LYS A 90 15.66 16.62 -10.25
CA LYS A 90 16.10 15.62 -11.24
C LYS A 90 15.11 15.39 -12.38
N PHE A 91 13.84 15.81 -12.26
CA PHE A 91 12.80 15.53 -13.25
C PHE A 91 12.32 16.81 -13.95
N SER A 92 11.98 16.69 -15.23
CA SER A 92 11.55 17.82 -16.07
C SER A 92 10.16 18.32 -15.68
N SER A 93 9.83 19.57 -16.01
CA SER A 93 8.51 20.16 -15.75
C SER A 93 7.36 19.51 -16.54
N ALA A 94 7.65 18.57 -17.45
CA ALA A 94 6.64 17.88 -18.23
C ALA A 94 5.83 16.86 -17.40
N ALA A 95 6.40 16.36 -16.30
CA ALA A 95 5.75 15.41 -15.41
C ALA A 95 5.56 16.01 -14.00
N LYS A 96 4.34 15.94 -13.47
CA LYS A 96 4.02 16.36 -12.10
C LYS A 96 4.11 15.16 -11.15
N LEU A 97 4.76 15.36 -9.99
CA LEU A 97 4.72 14.39 -8.91
C LEU A 97 3.40 14.53 -8.14
N LEU A 98 2.67 13.42 -8.03
CA LEU A 98 1.62 13.25 -7.04
C LEU A 98 2.05 12.12 -6.10
N GLN A 99 2.21 12.42 -4.82
CA GLN A 99 2.50 11.43 -3.80
C GLN A 99 1.37 11.40 -2.77
N LEU A 100 0.87 10.19 -2.50
CA LEU A 100 -0.11 9.91 -1.46
C LEU A 100 0.50 8.91 -0.47
N ASP A 101 0.35 9.17 0.82
CA ASP A 101 0.72 8.28 1.91
C ASP A 101 -0.52 7.82 2.72
N ASP A 102 -0.31 6.97 3.73
CA ASP A 102 -1.42 6.42 4.52
C ASP A 102 -2.23 7.51 5.25
N PHE A 103 -1.63 8.67 5.57
CA PHE A 103 -2.32 9.78 6.24
C PHE A 103 -3.12 10.65 5.27
N ASP A 104 -2.65 10.83 4.02
CA ASP A 104 -3.47 11.44 2.97
C ASP A 104 -4.73 10.59 2.72
N LEU A 105 -4.59 9.26 2.73
CA LEU A 105 -5.74 8.35 2.62
C LEU A 105 -6.61 8.34 3.88
N ALA A 106 -6.02 8.49 5.06
CA ALA A 106 -6.78 8.65 6.29
C ALA A 106 -7.66 9.91 6.25
N ASP A 107 -7.15 11.01 5.69
CA ASP A 107 -7.92 12.26 5.51
C ASP A 107 -9.03 12.09 4.47
N LEU A 108 -8.75 11.45 3.33
CA LEU A 108 -9.77 11.15 2.32
C LEU A 108 -10.90 10.28 2.88
N ILE A 109 -10.56 9.26 3.68
CA ILE A 109 -11.56 8.43 4.37
C ILE A 109 -12.35 9.28 5.35
N ALA A 110 -11.69 10.14 6.14
CA ALA A 110 -12.39 11.03 7.07
C ALA A 110 -13.37 11.97 6.35
N ASP A 111 -12.98 12.55 5.21
CA ASP A 111 -13.87 13.38 4.38
C ASP A 111 -15.09 12.60 3.87
N HIS A 112 -14.90 11.34 3.47
CA HIS A 112 -16.01 10.45 3.13
C HIS A 112 -16.93 10.18 4.32
N LEU A 113 -16.38 9.93 5.51
CA LEU A 113 -17.16 9.63 6.72
C LEU A 113 -17.90 10.84 7.29
N ASP A 114 -17.37 12.04 7.07
CA ASP A 114 -18.01 13.30 7.47
C ASP A 114 -19.21 13.64 6.55
N SER A 115 -19.29 13.03 5.36
CA SER A 115 -20.39 13.19 4.41
C SER A 115 -21.45 12.08 4.56
N PRO A 116 -22.66 12.37 5.07
CA PRO A 116 -23.71 11.36 5.21
C PRO A 116 -24.18 10.76 3.89
N THR A 117 -24.00 11.50 2.79
CA THR A 117 -24.33 11.06 1.43
C THR A 117 -23.21 10.26 0.78
N SER A 118 -22.04 10.17 1.41
CA SER A 118 -20.98 9.33 0.89
C SER A 118 -21.42 7.87 0.93
N TRP A 119 -21.19 7.18 -0.18
CA TRP A 119 -21.36 5.74 -0.26
C TRP A 119 -20.63 4.98 0.86
N LEU A 120 -19.45 5.48 1.32
CA LEU A 120 -18.70 4.83 2.39
C LEU A 120 -19.47 4.92 3.70
N ALA A 121 -19.94 6.11 4.08
CA ALA A 121 -20.74 6.29 5.29
C ALA A 121 -22.04 5.47 5.24
N SER A 122 -22.74 5.48 4.09
CA SER A 122 -24.05 4.83 3.94
C SER A 122 -23.98 3.31 3.76
N ALA A 123 -22.90 2.75 3.20
CA ALA A 123 -22.75 1.31 2.99
C ALA A 123 -21.95 0.60 4.09
N PHE A 124 -20.93 1.26 4.63
CA PHE A 124 -20.02 0.63 5.59
C PHE A 124 -20.59 0.65 7.01
N PHE A 125 -21.16 1.78 7.44
CA PHE A 125 -21.68 1.95 8.80
C PHE A 125 -23.17 1.61 8.96
N ALA A 126 -23.96 1.59 7.87
CA ALA A 126 -25.38 1.23 7.95
C ALA A 126 -25.60 -0.28 8.04
N ASP A 127 -26.68 -0.69 8.74
CA ASP A 127 -27.24 -2.05 8.76
C ASP A 127 -26.23 -3.19 8.92
N GLY A 128 -25.18 -2.95 9.72
CA GLY A 128 -24.13 -3.94 9.99
C GLY A 128 -23.19 -4.24 8.82
N GLY A 129 -23.11 -3.35 7.82
CA GLY A 129 -22.29 -3.53 6.61
C GLY A 129 -20.84 -3.94 6.89
N ALA A 130 -20.16 -3.24 7.79
CA ALA A 130 -18.80 -3.59 8.23
C ALA A 130 -18.69 -4.99 8.85
N LYS A 131 -19.61 -5.38 9.75
CA LYS A 131 -19.60 -6.73 10.35
C LYS A 131 -19.82 -7.81 9.28
N HIS A 132 -20.72 -7.54 8.34
CA HIS A 132 -20.96 -8.46 7.22
C HIS A 132 -19.73 -8.58 6.31
N MET A 133 -19.04 -7.48 6.00
CA MET A 133 -17.77 -7.53 5.26
C MET A 133 -16.71 -8.37 5.98
N LEU A 134 -16.57 -8.24 7.31
CA LEU A 134 -15.65 -9.08 8.09
C LEU A 134 -16.03 -10.57 7.99
N GLN A 135 -17.32 -10.90 8.05
CA GLN A 135 -17.78 -12.28 7.86
C GLN A 135 -17.42 -12.81 6.47
N VAL A 136 -17.67 -12.03 5.42
CA VAL A 136 -17.33 -12.46 4.05
C VAL A 136 -15.81 -12.60 3.88
N ILE A 137 -15.00 -11.75 4.50
CA ILE A 137 -13.54 -11.91 4.52
C ILE A 137 -13.14 -13.24 5.17
N GLU A 138 -13.80 -13.64 6.25
CA GLU A 138 -13.55 -14.92 6.90
C GLU A 138 -13.95 -16.10 6.01
N ASP A 139 -15.11 -16.02 5.36
CA ASP A 139 -15.59 -17.04 4.42
C ASP A 139 -14.64 -17.21 3.23
N LEU A 140 -14.16 -16.11 2.64
CA LEU A 140 -13.14 -16.11 1.59
C LEU A 140 -11.85 -16.80 2.07
N ASN A 141 -11.48 -16.60 3.34
CA ASN A 141 -10.29 -17.22 3.92
C ASN A 141 -10.47 -18.71 4.28
N CYS A 142 -11.70 -19.19 4.42
CA CYS A 142 -12.02 -20.60 4.57
C CYS A 142 -12.10 -21.35 3.21
N GLY A 143 -12.20 -20.62 2.11
CA GLY A 143 -12.38 -21.16 0.76
C GLY A 143 -11.12 -21.11 -0.12
N PRO A 144 -11.30 -21.15 -1.46
CA PRO A 144 -10.18 -21.12 -2.41
C PRO A 144 -9.44 -19.79 -2.46
N TRP A 145 -9.99 -18.73 -1.86
CA TRP A 145 -9.40 -17.40 -1.78
C TRP A 145 -8.51 -17.19 -0.54
N ARG A 146 -8.20 -18.27 0.18
CA ARG A 146 -7.39 -18.25 1.39
C ARG A 146 -6.09 -17.46 1.25
N GLY A 147 -5.92 -16.46 2.13
CA GLY A 147 -4.69 -15.69 2.26
C GLY A 147 -4.55 -14.51 1.31
N TRP A 148 -5.50 -14.29 0.39
CA TRP A 148 -5.49 -13.15 -0.53
C TRP A 148 -5.92 -11.84 0.17
N ILE A 149 -6.91 -11.92 1.06
CA ILE A 149 -7.31 -10.82 1.95
C ILE A 149 -6.97 -11.21 3.38
N ARG A 150 -5.80 -10.79 3.89
CA ARG A 150 -5.32 -11.22 5.20
C ARG A 150 -6.01 -10.44 6.34
N PRO A 151 -6.65 -11.11 7.32
CA PRO A 151 -7.35 -10.47 8.44
C PRO A 151 -6.38 -10.00 9.54
N THR A 152 -5.42 -9.16 9.16
CA THR A 152 -4.37 -8.65 10.07
C THR A 152 -4.87 -7.60 11.06
N THR A 153 -5.91 -6.85 10.68
CA THR A 153 -6.64 -5.89 11.52
C THR A 153 -8.03 -5.71 10.94
N ASP A 154 -8.99 -5.31 11.76
CA ASP A 154 -10.35 -4.98 11.32
C ASP A 154 -10.39 -3.52 10.90
N PHE A 155 -10.24 -3.29 9.60
CA PHE A 155 -10.32 -2.00 8.89
C PHE A 155 -9.25 -0.95 9.21
N PHE A 156 -8.87 -0.78 10.49
CA PHE A 156 -7.96 0.27 10.94
C PHE A 156 -6.89 -0.29 11.87
N TRP A 157 -5.73 0.35 11.86
CA TRP A 157 -4.66 0.14 12.83
C TRP A 157 -4.64 1.31 13.82
N HIS A 158 -4.30 1.05 15.08
CA HIS A 158 -3.96 2.11 16.02
C HIS A 158 -2.52 2.56 15.80
N VAL A 159 -2.28 3.86 15.76
CA VAL A 159 -0.94 4.46 15.69
C VAL A 159 -0.42 4.64 17.11
N GLY A 160 0.36 3.66 17.57
CA GLY A 160 1.07 3.78 18.85
C GLY A 160 2.32 4.65 18.74
N ARG A 161 3.02 4.80 19.88
CA ARG A 161 4.27 5.56 19.95
C ARG A 161 5.32 5.04 18.97
N ASP A 162 5.59 3.74 18.99
CA ASP A 162 6.65 3.14 18.17
C ASP A 162 6.11 2.30 17.03
N ARG A 163 4.96 1.64 17.23
CA ARG A 163 4.41 0.68 16.28
C ARG A 163 2.92 0.91 16.05
N ILE A 164 2.46 0.49 14.88
CA ILE A 164 1.04 0.31 14.63
C ILE A 164 0.55 -0.98 15.30
N GLN A 165 -0.66 -0.96 15.83
CA GLN A 165 -1.25 -2.09 16.55
C GLN A 165 -2.55 -2.51 15.86
N PRO A 166 -2.79 -3.83 15.68
CA PRO A 166 -4.04 -4.29 15.11
C PRO A 166 -5.19 -3.98 16.08
N LEU A 167 -6.33 -3.68 15.49
CA LEU A 167 -7.62 -3.46 16.15
C LEU A 167 -8.62 -4.50 15.70
N ARG A 168 -9.50 -4.91 16.62
CA ARG A 168 -10.62 -5.81 16.36
C ARG A 168 -11.93 -5.09 16.67
N LEU A 169 -12.94 -5.36 15.84
CA LEU A 169 -14.28 -4.80 16.01
C LEU A 169 -15.10 -5.69 16.96
N GLU A 170 -15.26 -5.22 18.20
CA GLU A 170 -15.95 -5.95 19.28
C GLU A 170 -16.94 -5.00 19.96
N ASP A 171 -18.21 -5.40 20.06
CA ASP A 171 -19.28 -4.63 20.73
C ASP A 171 -19.39 -3.16 20.30
N GLY A 172 -19.17 -2.89 19.01
CA GLY A 172 -19.23 -1.54 18.45
C GLY A 172 -18.00 -0.67 18.74
N LEU A 173 -16.89 -1.29 19.16
CA LEU A 173 -15.63 -0.63 19.47
C LEU A 173 -14.49 -1.29 18.70
N LEU A 174 -13.54 -0.50 18.23
CA LEU A 174 -12.24 -0.97 17.76
C LEU A 174 -11.27 -1.03 18.94
N ARG A 175 -10.82 -2.23 19.28
CA ARG A 175 -9.96 -2.50 20.45
C ARG A 175 -8.67 -3.20 20.05
N SER A 176 -7.58 -2.87 20.73
CA SER A 176 -6.34 -3.65 20.57
C SER A 176 -6.25 -4.73 21.64
N ALA A 177 -6.04 -5.98 21.24
CA ALA A 177 -5.72 -7.06 22.18
C ALA A 177 -4.42 -6.78 22.98
N SER A 178 -3.53 -5.94 22.43
CA SER A 178 -2.25 -5.58 23.05
C SER A 178 -2.32 -4.39 24.01
N SER A 179 -3.45 -3.67 24.08
CA SER A 179 -3.59 -2.51 24.95
C SER A 179 -5.05 -2.25 25.32
N VAL A 180 -5.36 -2.44 26.60
CA VAL A 180 -6.71 -2.23 27.16
C VAL A 180 -7.16 -0.77 27.07
N SER A 181 -6.21 0.18 27.01
CA SER A 181 -6.51 1.62 26.94
C SER A 181 -6.89 2.10 25.54
N VAL A 182 -6.64 1.28 24.50
CA VAL A 182 -6.94 1.66 23.11
C VAL A 182 -8.34 1.17 22.76
N SER A 183 -9.29 2.10 22.77
CA SER A 183 -10.67 1.85 22.38
C SER A 183 -11.20 3.05 21.59
N VAL A 184 -11.67 2.82 20.37
CA VAL A 184 -12.32 3.84 19.54
C VAL A 184 -13.73 3.36 19.22
N GLU A 185 -14.74 4.19 19.45
CA GLU A 185 -16.12 3.89 19.05
C GLU A 185 -16.19 3.70 17.53
N PHE A 186 -16.82 2.61 17.11
CA PHE A 186 -17.00 2.28 15.70
C PHE A 186 -18.22 2.98 15.12
N SER A 187 -18.13 4.31 15.04
CA SER A 187 -19.09 5.18 14.37
C SER A 187 -18.38 6.09 13.38
N ALA A 188 -19.06 6.52 12.32
CA ALA A 188 -18.45 7.36 11.27
C ALA A 188 -17.76 8.60 11.84
N SER A 189 -18.40 9.29 12.79
CA SER A 189 -17.88 10.51 13.42
C SER A 189 -16.69 10.25 14.35
N SER A 190 -16.70 9.16 15.13
CA SER A 190 -15.60 8.80 16.02
C SER A 190 -14.38 8.33 15.24
N ILE A 191 -14.58 7.56 14.16
CA ILE A 191 -13.51 7.11 13.26
C ILE A 191 -12.90 8.29 12.48
N SER A 192 -13.73 9.16 11.87
CA SER A 192 -13.26 10.37 11.19
C SER A 192 -12.36 11.22 12.11
N ARG A 193 -12.83 11.49 13.33
CA ARG A 193 -12.06 12.25 14.32
C ARG A 193 -10.73 11.59 14.68
N ALA A 194 -10.71 10.27 14.82
CA ALA A 194 -9.50 9.52 15.15
C ALA A 194 -8.48 9.49 14.00
N LEU A 195 -8.94 9.41 12.75
CA LEU A 195 -8.11 9.51 11.54
C LEU A 195 -7.45 10.89 11.44
N ARG A 196 -8.23 11.97 11.59
CA ARG A 196 -7.72 13.36 11.57
C ARG A 196 -6.72 13.64 12.70
N ARG A 197 -6.90 13.00 13.86
CA ARG A 197 -5.97 13.07 14.99
C ARG A 197 -4.75 12.16 14.86
N ARG A 198 -4.59 11.46 13.72
CA ARG A 198 -3.49 10.52 13.46
C ARG A 198 -3.41 9.37 14.47
N LEU A 199 -4.52 9.04 15.12
CA LEU A 199 -4.63 7.92 16.06
C LEU A 199 -4.93 6.60 15.34
N LEU A 200 -5.55 6.68 14.17
CA LEU A 200 -5.86 5.55 13.31
C LEU A 200 -5.15 5.66 11.97
N LEU A 201 -4.82 4.51 11.40
CA LEU A 201 -4.43 4.35 10.00
C LEU A 201 -5.36 3.36 9.32
N PRO A 202 -5.82 3.63 8.09
CA PRO A 202 -6.56 2.64 7.32
C PRO A 202 -5.70 1.42 7.05
N ASN A 203 -6.30 0.24 7.03
CA ASN A 203 -5.66 -0.93 6.47
C ASN A 203 -5.68 -0.86 4.94
N MET A 204 -4.97 -1.78 4.29
CA MET A 204 -4.86 -1.85 2.84
C MET A 204 -6.22 -1.90 2.14
N PHE A 205 -7.19 -2.63 2.71
CA PHE A 205 -8.54 -2.68 2.17
C PHE A 205 -9.19 -1.30 2.17
N MET A 206 -9.22 -0.61 3.31
CA MET A 206 -9.83 0.72 3.42
C MET A 206 -9.14 1.77 2.52
N ALA A 207 -7.82 1.69 2.38
CA ALA A 207 -7.06 2.55 1.47
C ALA A 207 -7.48 2.35 0.00
N PHE A 208 -7.50 1.11 -0.49
CA PHE A 208 -7.91 0.83 -1.88
C PHE A 208 -9.41 1.02 -2.11
N LEU A 209 -10.20 0.88 -1.04
CA LEU A 209 -11.64 1.09 -1.04
C LEU A 209 -12.00 2.52 -1.45
N VAL A 210 -11.28 3.55 -0.98
CA VAL A 210 -11.55 4.94 -1.40
C VAL A 210 -10.81 5.33 -2.68
N LEU A 211 -9.64 4.73 -2.94
CA LEU A 211 -8.81 5.08 -4.10
C LEU A 211 -9.30 4.48 -5.42
N SER A 212 -9.68 3.21 -5.41
CA SER A 212 -9.78 2.40 -6.64
C SER A 212 -11.11 1.67 -6.80
N ILE A 213 -12.06 1.94 -5.91
CA ILE A 213 -13.45 1.56 -6.16
C ILE A 213 -14.10 2.48 -7.19
N LEU A 214 -13.68 3.74 -7.27
CA LEU A 214 -14.29 4.69 -8.20
C LEU A 214 -13.91 4.34 -9.65
N PRO A 215 -14.87 4.32 -10.59
CA PRO A 215 -14.59 4.08 -11.99
C PRO A 215 -13.54 5.05 -12.53
N GLY A 216 -12.66 4.54 -13.39
CA GLY A 216 -11.60 5.34 -14.04
C GLY A 216 -10.32 5.56 -13.22
N ILE A 217 -10.27 5.19 -11.93
CA ILE A 217 -9.01 5.16 -11.17
C ILE A 217 -8.51 3.72 -11.08
N ARG A 218 -7.21 3.53 -11.36
CA ARG A 218 -6.56 2.22 -11.29
C ARG A 218 -5.39 2.28 -10.32
N ALA A 219 -5.43 1.40 -9.33
CA ALA A 219 -4.26 1.14 -8.51
C ALA A 219 -3.29 0.22 -9.27
N LEU A 220 -2.03 0.66 -9.37
CA LEU A 220 -0.92 -0.11 -9.90
C LEU A 220 0.01 -0.48 -8.74
N GLY A 221 0.59 -1.67 -8.77
CA GLY A 221 1.41 -2.17 -7.67
C GLY A 221 1.77 -3.62 -7.84
N GLY A 222 1.92 -4.35 -6.73
CA GLY A 222 2.45 -5.71 -6.66
C GLY A 222 1.65 -6.74 -7.46
N CYS A 223 2.28 -7.85 -7.88
CA CYS A 223 1.60 -8.91 -8.64
C CYS A 223 0.30 -9.39 -7.99
N ARG A 224 0.25 -9.46 -6.66
CA ARG A 224 -0.95 -9.91 -5.93
C ARG A 224 -2.16 -8.99 -6.09
N GLN A 225 -1.98 -7.73 -6.52
CA GLN A 225 -3.09 -6.79 -6.74
C GLN A 225 -4.07 -7.28 -7.78
N THR A 226 -3.62 -8.03 -8.79
CA THR A 226 -4.50 -8.57 -9.82
C THR A 226 -5.54 -9.54 -9.26
N VAL A 227 -5.35 -10.03 -8.03
CA VAL A 227 -6.27 -10.94 -7.35
C VAL A 227 -6.96 -10.23 -6.19
N TYR A 228 -6.22 -9.62 -5.26
CA TYR A 228 -6.87 -9.07 -4.08
C TYR A 228 -7.72 -7.83 -4.42
N LEU A 229 -7.37 -7.03 -5.43
CA LEU A 229 -8.13 -5.81 -5.72
C LEU A 229 -9.55 -6.12 -6.24
N PRO A 230 -9.76 -7.08 -7.17
CA PRO A 230 -11.09 -7.54 -7.49
C PRO A 230 -11.86 -8.13 -6.29
N LEU A 231 -11.19 -8.88 -5.40
CA LEU A 231 -11.83 -9.35 -4.15
C LEU A 231 -12.27 -8.19 -3.24
N MET A 232 -11.46 -7.13 -3.14
CA MET A 232 -11.83 -5.92 -2.39
C MET A 232 -13.02 -5.20 -3.04
N ARG A 233 -13.09 -5.15 -4.37
CA ARG A 233 -14.27 -4.61 -5.08
C ARG A 233 -15.51 -5.44 -4.83
N TYR A 234 -15.40 -6.78 -4.81
CA TYR A 234 -16.49 -7.67 -4.43
C TYR A 234 -17.00 -7.38 -3.01
N LEU A 235 -16.11 -7.26 -2.03
CA LEU A 235 -16.47 -6.92 -0.65
C LEU A 235 -17.19 -5.57 -0.56
N ALA A 236 -16.71 -4.59 -1.32
CA ALA A 236 -17.35 -3.28 -1.37
C ALA A 236 -18.73 -3.34 -2.03
N ALA A 237 -18.88 -4.08 -3.13
CA ALA A 237 -20.15 -4.28 -3.80
C ALA A 237 -21.18 -4.96 -2.89
N ILE A 238 -20.78 -5.90 -2.05
CA ILE A 238 -21.65 -6.49 -1.02
C ILE A 238 -22.17 -5.41 -0.07
N ALA A 239 -21.29 -4.52 0.42
CA ALA A 239 -21.69 -3.43 1.31
C ALA A 239 -22.64 -2.45 0.62
N VAL A 240 -22.32 -2.03 -0.60
CA VAL A 240 -23.14 -1.11 -1.41
C VAL A 240 -24.50 -1.73 -1.75
N ALA A 241 -24.57 -3.04 -1.98
CA ALA A 241 -25.84 -3.73 -2.20
C ALA A 241 -26.76 -3.67 -0.98
N ARG A 242 -26.20 -3.62 0.24
CA ARG A 242 -26.98 -3.48 1.47
C ARG A 242 -27.52 -2.07 1.67
N SER A 243 -26.79 -1.04 1.27
CA SER A 243 -27.30 0.34 1.31
C SER A 243 -28.37 0.61 0.25
N GLY A 244 -28.51 -0.28 -0.73
CA GLY A 244 -29.49 -0.15 -1.81
C GLY A 244 -29.06 0.79 -2.94
N ASP A 245 -27.81 1.23 -2.96
CA ASP A 245 -27.27 2.10 -4.01
C ASP A 245 -27.04 1.33 -5.32
N ARG A 246 -28.10 1.22 -6.12
CA ARG A 246 -28.10 0.53 -7.41
C ARG A 246 -27.27 1.26 -8.47
N THR A 247 -27.10 2.57 -8.35
CA THR A 247 -26.34 3.38 -9.30
C THR A 247 -24.87 3.04 -9.18
N LEU A 248 -24.32 3.11 -7.96
CA LEU A 248 -22.92 2.77 -7.72
C LEU A 248 -22.63 1.31 -8.08
N LEU A 249 -23.52 0.37 -7.76
CA LEU A 249 -23.38 -1.03 -8.22
C LEU A 249 -23.35 -1.16 -9.75
N GLY A 250 -24.18 -0.39 -10.45
CA GLY A 250 -24.21 -0.35 -11.91
C GLY A 250 -22.90 0.17 -12.48
N ASP A 251 -22.35 1.22 -11.89
CA ASP A 251 -21.07 1.82 -12.32
C ASP A 251 -19.89 0.87 -12.06
N LEU A 252 -19.87 0.20 -10.90
CA LEU A 252 -18.85 -0.80 -10.57
C LEU A 252 -18.83 -1.99 -11.54
N ARG A 253 -19.99 -2.39 -12.07
CA ARG A 253 -20.11 -3.48 -13.05
C ARG A 253 -19.66 -3.09 -14.45
N LYS A 254 -19.79 -1.82 -14.82
CA LYS A 254 -19.41 -1.30 -16.14
C LYS A 254 -17.94 -0.92 -16.23
N ASP A 255 -17.23 -0.89 -15.10
CA ASP A 255 -15.84 -0.50 -15.00
C ASP A 255 -14.92 -1.60 -15.58
N GLU A 256 -14.48 -1.42 -16.82
CA GLU A 256 -13.61 -2.37 -17.52
C GLU A 256 -12.15 -2.30 -17.02
N GLY A 257 -11.52 -3.45 -16.80
CA GLY A 257 -10.13 -3.54 -16.34
C GLY A 257 -9.83 -2.78 -15.04
N PRO A 258 -10.58 -2.98 -13.94
CA PRO A 258 -10.47 -2.27 -12.67
C PRO A 258 -9.17 -2.52 -11.90
N SER A 259 -8.25 -3.32 -12.43
CA SER A 259 -7.00 -3.69 -11.77
C SER A 259 -5.87 -3.76 -12.78
N LEU A 260 -4.71 -3.20 -12.39
CA LEU A 260 -3.50 -3.21 -13.20
C LEU A 260 -2.34 -3.71 -12.33
N TRP A 261 -1.32 -4.30 -12.98
CA TRP A 261 -0.06 -4.67 -12.34
C TRP A 261 1.09 -4.01 -13.08
N GLY A 262 2.06 -3.49 -12.31
CA GLY A 262 3.24 -2.82 -12.88
C GLY A 262 4.51 -2.92 -12.04
N HIS A 263 4.45 -3.55 -10.86
CA HIS A 263 5.60 -3.60 -9.96
C HIS A 263 6.55 -4.75 -10.31
N ARG A 264 7.86 -4.45 -10.40
CA ARG A 264 8.96 -5.35 -10.85
C ARG A 264 8.81 -5.86 -12.28
N VAL A 265 8.07 -5.13 -13.11
CA VAL A 265 8.03 -5.37 -14.56
C VAL A 265 9.33 -4.94 -15.22
N LEU A 266 10.05 -3.98 -14.63
CA LEU A 266 11.37 -3.54 -15.10
C LEU A 266 12.44 -3.99 -14.11
N ARG A 267 13.52 -4.60 -14.62
CA ARG A 267 14.71 -4.93 -13.85
C ARG A 267 15.87 -4.06 -14.34
N PRO A 268 16.25 -3.03 -13.57
CA PRO A 268 17.48 -2.30 -13.82
C PRO A 268 18.68 -3.23 -13.89
N VAL A 269 19.70 -2.85 -14.66
CA VAL A 269 21.00 -3.53 -14.67
C VAL A 269 21.50 -3.63 -13.22
N ASP A 270 21.91 -4.84 -12.82
CA ASP A 270 22.36 -5.17 -11.45
C ASP A 270 21.37 -4.87 -10.32
N ALA A 271 20.08 -4.65 -10.64
CA ALA A 271 19.02 -4.26 -9.72
C ALA A 271 19.32 -2.94 -8.97
N ASP A 272 20.08 -2.03 -9.60
CA ASP A 272 20.35 -0.68 -9.09
C ASP A 272 19.72 0.35 -10.05
N ALA A 273 18.68 1.03 -9.58
CA ALA A 273 17.96 2.02 -10.40
C ALA A 273 18.78 3.30 -10.59
N PHE A 274 19.72 3.62 -9.69
CA PHE A 274 20.41 4.90 -9.70
C PHE A 274 21.40 5.05 -10.86
N PRO A 275 22.32 4.08 -11.11
CA PRO A 275 23.18 4.12 -12.30
C PRO A 275 22.40 4.06 -13.60
N GLU A 276 21.25 3.39 -13.62
CA GLU A 276 20.39 3.34 -14.79
C GLU A 276 19.77 4.71 -15.09
N MET A 277 19.25 5.41 -14.08
CA MET A 277 18.77 6.78 -14.24
C MET A 277 19.88 7.74 -14.71
N GLU A 278 21.08 7.64 -14.15
CA GLU A 278 22.23 8.45 -14.56
C GLU A 278 22.63 8.17 -16.02
N ARG A 279 22.64 6.90 -16.43
CA ARG A 279 23.00 6.48 -17.79
C ARG A 279 22.08 7.08 -18.84
N TRP A 280 20.77 7.11 -18.58
CA TRP A 280 19.79 7.57 -19.56
C TRP A 280 19.56 9.08 -19.53
N THR A 281 20.06 9.77 -18.50
CA THR A 281 20.05 11.23 -18.28
C THR A 281 18.66 11.88 -18.15
N THR A 282 17.64 11.37 -18.85
CA THR A 282 16.24 11.78 -18.73
C THR A 282 15.31 10.56 -18.67
N VAL A 283 14.12 10.77 -18.10
CA VAL A 283 13.09 9.71 -18.01
C VAL A 283 12.56 9.33 -19.39
N GLU A 284 12.46 10.28 -20.31
CA GLU A 284 11.97 10.03 -21.67
C GLU A 284 12.89 9.06 -22.42
N ASN A 285 14.21 9.23 -22.27
CA ASN A 285 15.18 8.31 -22.84
C ASN A 285 15.11 6.92 -22.20
N LEU A 286 14.92 6.86 -20.87
CA LEU A 286 14.73 5.60 -20.14
C LEU A 286 13.48 4.86 -20.64
N LEU A 287 12.36 5.57 -20.77
CA LEU A 287 11.10 5.02 -21.24
C LEU A 287 11.20 4.53 -22.69
N ALA A 288 11.84 5.31 -23.57
CA ALA A 288 12.08 4.92 -24.96
C ALA A 288 12.97 3.67 -25.06
N ALA A 289 13.98 3.55 -24.20
CA ALA A 289 14.83 2.36 -24.15
C ALA A 289 14.02 1.13 -23.73
N TYR A 290 13.22 1.23 -22.67
CA TYR A 290 12.41 0.11 -22.18
C TYR A 290 11.24 -0.25 -23.10
N SER A 291 10.66 0.70 -23.85
CA SER A 291 9.56 0.41 -24.78
C SER A 291 9.96 -0.47 -25.96
N GLU A 292 11.23 -0.40 -26.37
CA GLU A 292 11.79 -1.23 -27.44
C GLU A 292 12.28 -2.61 -26.94
N MET A 293 12.32 -2.82 -25.62
CA MET A 293 12.76 -4.09 -25.05
C MET A 293 11.61 -5.11 -24.99
N PRO A 294 11.84 -6.36 -25.45
CA PRO A 294 10.94 -7.46 -25.17
C PRO A 294 10.69 -7.59 -23.66
N LEU A 295 9.46 -7.88 -23.26
CA LEU A 295 9.08 -8.01 -21.84
C LEU A 295 10.00 -8.98 -21.09
N ILE A 296 10.45 -10.07 -21.71
CA ILE A 296 11.37 -11.04 -21.09
C ILE A 296 12.76 -10.47 -20.79
N LEU A 297 13.20 -9.44 -21.53
CA LEU A 297 14.46 -8.74 -21.31
C LEU A 297 14.29 -7.56 -20.36
N ALA A 298 13.16 -6.84 -20.47
CA ALA A 298 12.84 -5.73 -19.58
C ALA A 298 12.53 -6.22 -18.15
N SER A 299 11.92 -7.40 -18.00
CA SER A 299 11.45 -7.91 -16.71
C SER A 299 12.47 -8.73 -15.94
N GLY A 300 12.30 -8.72 -14.60
CA GLY A 300 13.03 -9.60 -13.73
C GLY A 300 12.61 -11.07 -13.90
N ASP A 301 13.16 -11.93 -13.04
CA ASP A 301 12.89 -13.38 -13.03
C ASP A 301 11.43 -13.78 -12.71
N LEU A 302 10.52 -12.81 -12.57
CA LEU A 302 9.14 -12.99 -12.13
C LEU A 302 9.02 -13.84 -10.85
N ALA A 303 10.06 -13.87 -9.99
CA ALA A 303 10.09 -14.67 -8.76
C ALA A 303 8.96 -14.32 -7.78
N SER A 304 8.33 -13.15 -7.95
CA SER A 304 7.15 -12.75 -7.17
C SER A 304 5.87 -13.53 -7.56
N PHE A 305 5.87 -14.24 -8.69
CA PHE A 305 4.82 -15.17 -9.10
C PHE A 305 5.25 -16.62 -8.81
N THR A 306 6.45 -17.00 -9.21
CA THR A 306 6.90 -18.40 -9.16
C THR A 306 7.35 -18.84 -7.77
N GLY A 307 7.86 -17.93 -6.94
CA GLY A 307 8.34 -18.22 -5.58
C GLY A 307 7.30 -18.08 -4.48
N ASP A 308 6.08 -17.66 -4.81
CA ASP A 308 5.04 -17.36 -3.84
C ASP A 308 3.93 -18.41 -3.88
N THR A 309 3.81 -19.17 -2.80
CA THR A 309 2.95 -20.36 -2.72
C THR A 309 1.47 -20.06 -2.96
N ILE A 310 1.01 -18.83 -2.69
CA ILE A 310 -0.39 -18.45 -2.90
C ILE A 310 -0.78 -18.49 -4.38
N TRP A 311 0.16 -18.20 -5.28
CA TRP A 311 -0.05 -18.35 -6.73
C TRP A 311 -0.15 -19.80 -7.15
N GLY A 312 0.65 -20.69 -6.55
CA GLY A 312 0.57 -22.13 -6.80
C GLY A 312 -0.79 -22.71 -6.38
N SER A 313 -1.31 -22.28 -5.22
CA SER A 313 -2.66 -22.64 -4.77
C SER A 313 -3.72 -22.13 -5.74
N MET A 314 -3.65 -20.87 -6.15
CA MET A 314 -4.60 -20.29 -7.11
C MET A 314 -4.57 -21.00 -8.47
N SER A 315 -3.39 -21.31 -9.00
CA SER A 315 -3.23 -22.06 -10.26
C SER A 315 -3.90 -23.43 -10.17
N SER A 316 -3.74 -24.13 -9.04
CA SER A 316 -4.40 -25.42 -8.80
C SER A 316 -5.94 -25.28 -8.74
N SER A 317 -6.44 -24.23 -8.09
CA SER A 317 -7.88 -23.94 -8.02
C SER A 317 -8.48 -23.56 -9.37
N LEU A 318 -7.75 -22.83 -10.21
CA LEU A 318 -8.16 -22.53 -11.59
C LEU A 318 -8.20 -23.79 -12.45
N ASN A 319 -7.14 -24.61 -12.41
CA ASN A 319 -7.03 -25.83 -13.22
C ASN A 319 -8.09 -26.89 -12.84
N SER A 320 -8.52 -26.92 -11.59
CA SER A 320 -9.60 -27.80 -11.11
C SER A 320 -11.00 -27.24 -11.33
N GLY A 321 -11.13 -25.99 -11.80
CA GLY A 321 -12.41 -25.30 -11.94
C GLY A 321 -13.06 -24.90 -10.61
N THR A 322 -12.34 -24.96 -9.49
CA THR A 322 -12.83 -24.53 -8.17
C THR A 322 -13.10 -23.03 -8.14
N ILE A 323 -12.28 -22.26 -8.85
CA ILE A 323 -12.48 -20.83 -9.11
C ILE A 323 -12.35 -20.58 -10.62
N GLY A 324 -13.02 -19.55 -11.12
CA GLY A 324 -12.92 -19.16 -12.52
C GLY A 324 -13.65 -17.84 -12.81
N PRO A 325 -13.75 -17.44 -14.09
CA PRO A 325 -14.44 -16.22 -14.49
C PRO A 325 -15.91 -16.16 -14.03
N ALA A 326 -16.56 -17.32 -13.86
CA ALA A 326 -17.94 -17.41 -13.38
C ALA A 326 -18.09 -17.31 -11.84
N SER A 327 -16.99 -17.26 -11.09
CA SER A 327 -17.02 -17.06 -9.64
C SER A 327 -17.64 -15.70 -9.30
N LEU A 328 -18.51 -15.66 -8.29
CA LEU A 328 -19.23 -14.44 -7.89
C LEU A 328 -18.30 -13.27 -7.57
N GLU A 329 -17.15 -13.60 -6.98
CA GLU A 329 -16.11 -12.65 -6.62
C GLU A 329 -15.49 -11.99 -7.85
N TRP A 330 -15.42 -12.71 -8.98
CA TRP A 330 -14.79 -12.26 -10.23
C TRP A 330 -15.69 -11.43 -11.14
N VAL A 331 -16.99 -11.38 -10.87
CA VAL A 331 -17.92 -10.49 -11.59
C VAL A 331 -17.48 -9.01 -11.49
N TRP A 332 -16.70 -8.66 -10.48
CA TRP A 332 -16.21 -7.30 -10.21
C TRP A 332 -14.78 -7.05 -10.71
N SER A 333 -14.19 -8.02 -11.42
CA SER A 333 -12.82 -7.98 -11.94
C SER A 333 -12.70 -7.36 -13.33
N GLY A 334 -13.83 -7.05 -14.00
CA GLY A 334 -13.86 -6.51 -15.36
C GLY A 334 -13.54 -7.53 -16.46
N PHE A 335 -13.38 -8.81 -16.14
CA PHE A 335 -13.35 -9.90 -17.11
C PHE A 335 -14.78 -10.45 -17.26
N ALA A 336 -15.49 -10.03 -18.31
CA ALA A 336 -16.74 -10.63 -18.76
C ALA A 336 -16.48 -11.55 -19.96
#